data_AF-A0AAW0RJE6-F1
#
_entry.id   AF-A0AAW0RJE6-F1
#
_cell.length_a   1.000
_cell.length_b   1.000
_cell.length_c   1.000
_cell.angle_alpha   90.00
_cell.angle_beta   90.00
_cell.angle_gamma   90.00
#
_symmetry.space_group_name_H-M   'P 1'
#
loop_
_entity.id
_entity.type
_entity.pdbx_description
1 polymer ?
#
loop_
_entity_poly.entity_id
_entity_poly.type
_entity_poly.pdbx_seq_one_letter_code
_entity_poly.pdbx_strand_id
1 'polypeptide(L)'
;MPAWQEFGMTKDRAASSMKIAGGLLKQIAIQNPKTFRMFSSDEFENNKLNAILDASGRNFQFDQFSRAQRGRVIEILSKHCCQGFMQGYTLTGRKALFPSYESFLGIIHTTMAQYSKFNKLKPSFIGAVLRLKVEAARVHLPPDGNCFLSTVSHCLQSKNKVNFMIGSKQPTAVYLTPGEAATHCQKGASIWKFASSGGDGEADVVFVGVGVEITFEIVKAAELLLQMAPDLRVRVVNVTDLYVLRARGTPPPRPDPRRLCRHV
;
A
#
# COMPACT_ATOMS: atom_id res chain seq x y z
N MET A 1 11.72 0.16 13.68
CA MET A 1 11.54 0.06 12.22
C MET A 1 12.86 0.53 11.62
N PRO A 2 13.50 -0.24 10.74
CA PRO A 2 14.71 0.20 10.04
C PRO A 2 14.40 1.39 9.12
N ALA A 3 15.41 2.20 8.80
CA ALA A 3 15.27 3.27 7.81
C ALA A 3 15.12 2.64 6.42
N TRP A 4 13.98 2.87 5.78
CA TRP A 4 13.67 2.21 4.51
C TRP A 4 14.56 2.72 3.36
N GLN A 5 15.09 3.94 3.50
CA GLN A 5 15.97 4.59 2.52
C GLN A 5 17.26 3.81 2.29
N GLU A 6 17.73 3.04 3.28
CA GLU A 6 18.91 2.16 3.16
C GLU A 6 18.70 1.02 2.16
N PHE A 7 17.45 0.67 1.87
CA PHE A 7 17.07 -0.33 0.87
C PHE A 7 16.71 0.31 -0.48
N GLY A 8 16.82 1.63 -0.56
CA GLY A 8 16.46 2.40 -1.73
C GLY A 8 17.31 2.06 -2.95
N MET A 9 16.72 2.24 -4.13
CA MET A 9 17.37 2.01 -5.41
C MET A 9 17.83 3.30 -6.05
N THR A 10 18.84 3.17 -6.89
CA THR A 10 19.23 4.23 -7.82
C THR A 10 18.13 4.44 -8.86
N LYS A 11 17.84 5.71 -9.12
CA LYS A 11 16.97 6.16 -10.21
C LYS A 11 17.47 5.64 -11.57
N ASP A 12 16.56 5.45 -12.51
CA ASP A 12 16.83 5.00 -13.90
C ASP A 12 17.37 3.55 -14.02
N ARG A 13 17.21 2.75 -12.97
CA ARG A 13 17.45 1.29 -13.00
C ARG A 13 16.14 0.52 -13.06
N ALA A 14 16.19 -0.71 -13.57
CA ALA A 14 15.07 -1.64 -13.52
C ALA A 14 15.17 -2.53 -12.28
N ALA A 15 14.09 -2.66 -11.52
CA ALA A 15 14.11 -3.42 -10.27
C ALA A 15 12.73 -3.85 -9.79
N SER A 16 12.70 -4.96 -9.06
CA SER A 16 11.46 -5.56 -8.53
C SER A 16 11.11 -4.94 -7.17
N SER A 17 9.97 -4.24 -7.12
CA SER A 17 9.46 -3.61 -5.89
C SER A 17 9.31 -4.62 -4.76
N MET A 18 8.76 -5.81 -5.09
CA MET A 18 8.56 -6.86 -4.11
C MET A 18 9.87 -7.46 -3.59
N LYS A 19 10.85 -7.72 -4.46
CA LYS A 19 12.16 -8.25 -4.05
C LYS A 19 12.86 -7.34 -3.05
N ILE A 20 12.78 -6.03 -3.30
CA ILE A 20 13.44 -5.03 -2.46
C ILE A 20 12.69 -4.82 -1.14
N ALA A 21 11.37 -4.77 -1.18
CA ALA A 21 10.57 -4.78 0.03
C ALA A 21 10.83 -6.04 0.88
N GLY A 22 11.14 -7.18 0.25
CA GLY A 22 11.60 -8.39 0.94
C GLY A 22 12.82 -8.14 1.85
N GLY A 23 13.80 -7.35 1.41
CA GLY A 23 14.95 -6.95 2.22
C GLY A 23 14.56 -6.11 3.44
N LEU A 24 13.69 -5.12 3.24
CA LEU A 24 13.14 -4.31 4.34
C LEU A 24 12.36 -5.17 5.35
N LEU A 25 11.50 -6.06 4.86
CA LEU A 25 10.66 -6.94 5.67
C LEU A 25 11.48 -7.96 6.46
N LYS A 26 12.57 -8.48 5.87
CA LYS A 26 13.57 -9.30 6.56
C LYS A 26 14.11 -8.55 7.79
N GLN A 27 14.57 -7.33 7.60
CA GLN A 27 15.14 -6.54 8.69
C GLN A 27 14.10 -6.17 9.75
N ILE A 28 12.86 -5.88 9.34
CA ILE A 28 11.74 -5.66 10.27
C ILE A 28 11.49 -6.91 11.12
N ALA A 29 11.48 -8.10 10.52
CA ALA A 29 11.25 -9.35 11.23
C ALA A 29 12.35 -9.64 12.27
N ILE A 30 13.62 -9.39 11.92
CA ILE A 30 14.77 -9.51 12.83
C ILE A 30 14.63 -8.55 14.02
N GLN A 31 14.30 -7.29 13.77
CA GLN A 31 14.15 -6.27 14.82
C GLN A 31 12.89 -6.47 15.69
N ASN A 32 11.89 -7.21 15.20
CA ASN A 32 10.58 -7.34 15.84
C ASN A 32 10.16 -8.81 15.97
N PRO A 33 10.94 -9.65 16.68
CA PRO A 33 10.75 -11.11 16.68
C PRO A 33 9.44 -11.56 17.33
N LYS A 34 8.76 -10.69 18.10
CA LYS A 34 7.50 -11.02 18.81
C LYS A 34 6.27 -10.26 18.29
N THR A 35 6.48 -9.14 17.60
CA THR A 35 5.43 -8.14 17.32
C THR A 35 5.13 -7.95 15.83
N PHE A 36 5.91 -8.58 14.95
CA PHE A 36 5.69 -8.60 13.51
C PHE A 36 5.51 -10.04 13.00
N ARG A 37 4.54 -10.25 12.11
CA ARG A 37 4.31 -11.54 11.46
C ARG A 37 3.74 -11.36 10.06
N MET A 38 4.10 -12.25 9.14
CA MET A 38 3.50 -12.29 7.82
C MET A 38 2.67 -13.57 7.65
N PHE A 39 1.57 -13.44 6.94
CA PHE A 39 0.65 -14.52 6.60
C PHE A 39 0.61 -14.64 5.09
N SER A 40 0.54 -15.83 4.51
CA SER A 40 0.55 -16.02 3.05
C SER A 40 -0.20 -17.28 2.67
N SER A 41 -0.82 -17.25 1.49
CA SER A 41 -1.50 -18.42 0.94
C SER A 41 -0.61 -19.22 -0.02
N ASP A 42 0.61 -19.54 0.44
CA ASP A 42 1.64 -20.23 -0.34
C ASP A 42 2.16 -19.41 -1.54
N GLU A 43 2.26 -18.09 -1.35
CA GLU A 43 2.60 -17.14 -2.41
C GLU A 43 3.89 -16.35 -2.10
N PHE A 44 4.65 -16.68 -1.04
CA PHE A 44 5.80 -15.87 -0.60
C PHE A 44 6.94 -15.80 -1.62
N GLU A 45 7.42 -16.97 -2.04
CA GLU A 45 8.55 -17.08 -2.97
C GLU A 45 8.16 -16.57 -4.36
N ASN A 46 6.93 -16.88 -4.78
CA ASN A 46 6.38 -16.43 -6.05
C ASN A 46 6.20 -14.90 -6.11
N ASN A 47 5.88 -14.28 -4.97
CA ASN A 47 5.86 -12.83 -4.82
C ASN A 47 7.25 -12.22 -4.54
N LYS A 48 8.35 -12.98 -4.70
CA LYS A 48 9.74 -12.52 -4.50
C LYS A 48 10.03 -12.01 -3.08
N LEU A 49 9.29 -12.48 -2.08
CA LEU A 49 9.46 -12.08 -0.67
C LEU A 49 10.26 -13.10 0.15
N ASN A 50 10.97 -14.02 -0.49
CA ASN A 50 11.67 -15.13 0.16
C ASN A 50 12.80 -14.71 1.12
N ALA A 51 13.31 -13.48 1.03
CA ALA A 51 14.40 -12.98 1.89
C ALA A 51 14.09 -13.07 3.41
N ILE A 52 12.82 -13.01 3.81
CA ILE A 52 12.42 -13.17 5.22
C ILE A 52 12.54 -14.63 5.70
N LEU A 53 12.42 -15.59 4.78
CA LEU A 53 12.53 -17.01 5.07
C LEU A 53 13.96 -17.35 5.50
N ASP A 54 14.96 -16.73 4.89
CA ASP A 54 16.37 -16.89 5.26
C ASP A 54 16.66 -16.39 6.69
N ALA A 55 15.92 -15.39 7.18
CA ALA A 55 16.16 -14.80 8.51
C ALA A 55 15.34 -15.44 9.64
N SER A 56 14.10 -15.84 9.34
CA SER A 56 13.18 -16.33 10.37
C SER A 56 12.56 -17.67 10.05
N GLY A 57 12.51 -18.07 8.79
CA GLY A 57 11.82 -19.28 8.37
C GLY A 57 10.30 -19.22 8.55
N ARG A 58 9.70 -20.38 8.31
CA ARG A 58 8.28 -20.66 8.49
C ARG A 58 8.01 -21.18 9.90
N ASN A 59 6.79 -20.99 10.39
CA ASN A 59 6.40 -21.44 11.74
C ASN A 59 5.12 -22.27 11.75
N PHE A 60 4.37 -22.28 10.66
CA PHE A 60 3.16 -23.08 10.53
C PHE A 60 2.97 -23.41 9.05
N GLN A 61 3.30 -24.65 8.68
CA GLN A 61 2.79 -25.31 7.48
C GLN A 61 2.40 -26.75 7.84
N PHE A 62 1.98 -27.55 6.86
CA PHE A 62 1.61 -28.94 7.10
C PHE A 62 2.83 -29.87 7.31
N ASP A 63 4.03 -29.49 6.88
CA ASP A 63 5.21 -30.35 7.07
C ASP A 63 5.81 -30.20 8.49
N GLN A 64 6.49 -31.25 8.95
CA GLN A 64 7.12 -31.26 10.28
C GLN A 64 8.38 -30.37 10.38
N PHE A 65 8.99 -30.02 9.25
CA PHE A 65 10.25 -29.28 9.20
C PHE A 65 10.05 -27.77 9.36
N SER A 66 8.83 -27.26 9.14
CA SER A 66 8.50 -25.83 9.23
C SER A 66 7.55 -25.47 10.38
N ARG A 67 7.03 -26.46 11.12
CA ARG A 67 6.10 -26.25 12.24
C ARG A 67 6.83 -25.83 13.52
N ALA A 68 6.31 -24.78 14.15
CA ALA A 68 6.71 -24.29 15.48
C ALA A 68 8.19 -23.91 15.67
N GLN A 69 8.95 -23.69 14.60
CA GLN A 69 10.37 -23.32 14.65
C GLN A 69 10.62 -21.82 14.87
N ARG A 70 9.72 -21.13 15.57
CA ARG A 70 9.77 -19.69 15.88
C ARG A 70 9.78 -18.74 14.67
N GLY A 71 9.57 -19.22 13.44
CA GLY A 71 9.57 -18.37 12.25
C GLY A 71 8.46 -17.33 12.16
N ARG A 72 8.69 -16.26 11.37
CA ARG A 72 7.78 -15.10 11.29
C ARG A 72 6.83 -15.14 10.09
N VAL A 73 6.89 -16.22 9.33
CA VAL A 73 5.95 -16.51 8.25
C VAL A 73 5.03 -17.66 8.65
N ILE A 74 3.72 -17.46 8.44
CA ILE A 74 2.71 -18.52 8.48
C ILE A 74 2.16 -18.68 7.06
N GLU A 75 2.18 -19.90 6.54
CA GLU A 75 1.60 -20.21 5.23
C GLU A 75 0.56 -21.31 5.31
N ILE A 76 -0.63 -21.02 4.79
CA ILE A 76 -1.70 -21.99 4.61
C ILE A 76 -2.38 -21.63 3.30
N LEU A 77 -2.66 -22.63 2.46
CA LEU A 77 -3.37 -22.48 1.18
C LEU A 77 -4.87 -22.11 1.37
N SER A 78 -5.15 -21.06 2.13
CA SER A 78 -6.47 -20.49 2.38
C SER A 78 -6.35 -19.00 2.69
N LYS A 79 -6.89 -18.17 1.81
CA LYS A 79 -6.90 -16.72 1.96
C LYS A 79 -7.76 -16.27 3.14
N HIS A 80 -8.88 -16.94 3.38
CA HIS A 80 -9.73 -16.68 4.55
C HIS A 80 -8.98 -16.93 5.86
N CYS A 81 -8.28 -18.06 5.99
CA CYS A 81 -7.51 -18.36 7.20
C CYS A 81 -6.40 -17.33 7.42
N CYS A 82 -5.60 -17.05 6.38
CA CYS A 82 -4.51 -16.09 6.47
C CYS A 82 -5.00 -14.69 6.87
N GLN A 83 -6.11 -14.26 6.27
CA GLN A 83 -6.72 -12.97 6.57
C GLN A 83 -7.31 -12.93 7.99
N GLY A 84 -8.01 -13.98 8.43
CA GLY A 84 -8.55 -14.08 9.79
C GLY A 84 -7.46 -14.10 10.86
N PHE A 85 -6.37 -14.83 10.63
CA PHE A 85 -5.22 -14.84 11.52
C PHE A 85 -4.54 -13.47 11.60
N MET A 86 -4.38 -12.80 10.46
CA MET A 86 -3.86 -11.43 10.41
C MET A 86 -4.73 -10.46 11.22
N GLN A 87 -6.06 -10.57 11.11
CA GLN A 87 -6.98 -9.75 11.91
C GLN A 87 -6.82 -10.01 13.41
N GLY A 88 -6.86 -11.27 13.84
CA GLY A 88 -6.65 -11.62 15.25
C GLY A 88 -5.31 -11.12 15.79
N TYR A 89 -4.25 -11.24 14.98
CA TYR A 89 -2.91 -10.76 15.33
C TYR A 89 -2.84 -9.23 15.45
N THR A 90 -3.50 -8.50 14.56
CA THR A 90 -3.50 -7.02 14.57
C THR A 90 -4.43 -6.43 15.64
N LEU A 91 -5.58 -7.05 15.91
CA LEU A 91 -6.51 -6.65 16.97
C LEU A 91 -5.88 -6.71 18.36
N THR A 92 -4.87 -7.55 18.52
CA THR A 92 -4.16 -7.78 19.78
C THR A 92 -2.86 -6.97 19.87
N GLY A 93 -2.78 -5.84 19.14
CA GLY A 93 -1.74 -4.82 19.29
C GLY A 93 -0.47 -5.06 18.48
N ARG A 94 -0.44 -6.08 17.60
CA ARG A 94 0.74 -6.44 16.81
C ARG A 94 0.59 -6.03 15.34
N LYS A 95 1.66 -6.15 14.55
CA LYS A 95 1.71 -5.73 13.15
C LYS A 95 1.79 -6.93 12.24
N ALA A 96 1.07 -6.89 11.12
CA ALA A 96 1.12 -7.96 10.15
C ALA A 96 0.99 -7.48 8.70
N LEU A 97 1.46 -8.34 7.80
CA LEU A 97 1.34 -8.17 6.35
C LEU A 97 0.82 -9.47 5.73
N PHE A 98 -0.09 -9.35 4.77
CA PHE A 98 -0.65 -10.47 3.99
C PHE A 98 -0.44 -10.16 2.50
N PRO A 99 0.66 -10.63 1.89
CA PRO A 99 0.86 -10.49 0.46
C PRO A 99 -0.01 -11.51 -0.26
N SER A 100 -0.65 -11.08 -1.35
CA SER A 100 -1.38 -12.00 -2.21
C SER A 100 -1.45 -11.49 -3.65
N TYR A 101 -1.68 -12.38 -4.61
CA TYR A 101 -2.02 -11.99 -5.97
C TYR A 101 -3.32 -11.18 -6.03
N GLU A 102 -3.29 -10.14 -6.86
CA GLU A 102 -4.41 -9.21 -7.04
C GLU A 102 -5.71 -9.92 -7.44
N SER A 103 -5.64 -10.84 -8.40
CA SER A 103 -6.80 -11.59 -8.92
C SER A 103 -7.57 -12.36 -7.85
N PHE A 104 -6.91 -12.73 -6.76
CA PHE A 104 -7.50 -13.53 -5.69
C PHE A 104 -7.89 -12.71 -4.45
N LEU A 105 -7.58 -11.42 -4.39
CA LEU A 105 -7.99 -10.57 -3.27
C LEU A 105 -9.51 -10.39 -3.20
N GLY A 106 -10.22 -10.57 -4.32
CA GLY A 106 -11.69 -10.64 -4.36
C GLY A 106 -12.29 -11.68 -3.41
N ILE A 107 -11.56 -12.78 -3.14
CA ILE A 107 -12.01 -13.88 -2.24
C ILE A 107 -12.24 -13.37 -0.81
N ILE A 108 -11.39 -12.45 -0.34
CA ILE A 108 -11.44 -11.92 1.04
C ILE A 108 -12.09 -10.54 1.13
N HIS A 109 -12.60 -10.00 0.03
CA HIS A 109 -13.13 -8.63 -0.05
C HIS A 109 -14.20 -8.37 1.02
N THR A 110 -15.19 -9.26 1.15
CA THR A 110 -16.28 -9.14 2.14
C THR A 110 -15.73 -9.13 3.57
N THR A 111 -14.77 -10.01 3.87
CA THR A 111 -14.15 -10.11 5.20
C THR A 111 -13.31 -8.87 5.53
N MET A 112 -12.61 -8.30 4.55
CA MET A 112 -11.87 -7.04 4.70
C MET A 112 -12.80 -5.84 4.91
N ALA A 113 -13.93 -5.81 4.20
CA ALA A 113 -14.93 -4.75 4.34
C ALA A 113 -15.55 -4.75 5.75
N GLN A 114 -15.91 -5.93 6.28
CA GLN A 114 -16.44 -6.04 7.65
C GLN A 114 -15.40 -5.64 8.70
N TYR A 115 -14.15 -6.05 8.54
CA TYR A 115 -13.07 -5.66 9.46
C TYR A 115 -12.78 -4.15 9.46
N SER A 116 -12.85 -3.53 8.28
CA SER A 116 -12.71 -2.09 8.14
C SER A 116 -13.83 -1.34 8.86
N LYS A 117 -15.08 -1.85 8.78
CA LYS A 117 -16.21 -1.33 9.57
C LYS A 117 -15.93 -1.49 11.06
N PHE A 118 -15.64 -2.71 11.53
CA PHE A 118 -15.37 -2.99 12.95
C PHE A 118 -14.32 -2.05 13.56
N ASN A 119 -13.19 -1.83 12.87
CA ASN A 119 -12.13 -0.94 13.37
C ASN A 119 -12.57 0.53 13.52
N LYS A 120 -13.53 1.00 12.74
CA LYS A 120 -14.07 2.37 12.83
C LYS A 120 -15.14 2.51 13.91
N LEU A 121 -15.87 1.44 14.20
CA LEU A 121 -17.03 1.43 15.10
C LEU A 121 -16.67 1.35 16.59
N LYS A 122 -15.38 1.42 16.92
CA LYS A 122 -14.84 1.36 18.29
C LYS A 122 -15.37 2.39 19.31
N PRO A 123 -16.23 3.41 19.02
CA PRO A 123 -16.82 4.24 20.10
C PRO A 123 -18.19 3.79 20.66
N SER A 124 -19.02 2.99 19.99
CA SER A 124 -20.25 2.39 20.59
C SER A 124 -20.94 1.43 19.61
N PHE A 125 -21.20 0.21 20.04
CA PHE A 125 -21.74 -0.87 19.20
C PHE A 125 -23.14 -0.56 18.62
N ILE A 126 -23.95 0.26 19.31
CA ILE A 126 -25.34 0.57 18.92
C ILE A 126 -25.45 1.79 17.98
N GLY A 127 -24.62 2.82 18.17
CA GLY A 127 -24.59 4.00 17.27
C GLY A 127 -23.81 3.76 15.95
N ALA A 128 -23.14 2.61 15.87
CA ALA A 128 -22.33 2.13 14.76
C ALA A 128 -23.14 1.44 13.66
N VAL A 129 -24.14 0.66 14.06
CA VAL A 129 -25.01 -0.11 13.15
C VAL A 129 -25.83 0.81 12.23
N LEU A 130 -26.10 2.05 12.67
CA LEU A 130 -26.95 3.01 11.96
C LEU A 130 -26.22 3.99 11.02
N ARG A 131 -24.87 3.93 10.92
CA ARG A 131 -24.07 4.88 10.12
C ARG A 131 -23.10 4.18 9.16
N LEU A 132 -23.61 3.25 8.37
CA LEU A 132 -22.82 2.57 7.34
C LEU A 132 -22.64 3.44 6.10
N LYS A 133 -21.79 4.47 6.20
CA LYS A 133 -21.05 4.97 5.03
C LYS A 133 -19.66 4.33 5.04
N VAL A 134 -19.43 3.46 4.06
CA VAL A 134 -18.14 2.82 3.83
C VAL A 134 -17.18 3.89 3.36
N GLU A 135 -16.22 4.27 4.19
CA GLU A 135 -14.94 4.74 3.62
C GLU A 135 -14.01 3.54 3.68
N ALA A 136 -13.67 3.03 2.50
CA ALA A 136 -12.89 1.81 2.30
C ALA A 136 -11.45 1.96 2.82
N ALA A 137 -10.72 0.85 2.83
CA ALA A 137 -9.29 0.79 3.07
C ALA A 137 -8.52 1.91 2.32
N ARG A 138 -7.38 2.34 2.88
CA ARG A 138 -6.48 3.23 2.13
C ARG A 138 -5.80 2.43 1.03
N VAL A 139 -5.85 2.92 -0.19
CA VAL A 139 -5.29 2.26 -1.37
C VAL A 139 -4.07 3.05 -1.84
N HIS A 140 -2.94 2.35 -1.87
CA HIS A 140 -1.65 2.87 -2.30
C HIS A 140 -1.22 2.19 -3.60
N LEU A 141 -0.92 2.99 -4.61
CA LEU A 141 -0.53 2.58 -5.95
C LEU A 141 0.84 3.20 -6.30
N PRO A 142 1.91 2.81 -5.59
CA PRO A 142 3.24 3.36 -5.81
C PRO A 142 3.73 3.07 -7.24
N PRO A 143 4.33 4.07 -7.90
CA PRO A 143 4.78 3.95 -9.29
C PRO A 143 6.09 3.19 -9.47
N ASP A 144 6.91 3.07 -8.40
CA ASP A 144 8.18 2.37 -8.42
C ASP A 144 8.51 1.74 -7.06
N GLY A 145 9.63 1.01 -7.00
CA GLY A 145 10.02 0.32 -5.77
C GLY A 145 10.46 1.25 -4.64
N ASN A 146 10.94 2.46 -4.90
CA ASN A 146 11.30 3.42 -3.85
C ASN A 146 10.03 3.98 -3.18
N CYS A 147 9.01 4.29 -3.97
CA CYS A 147 7.68 4.63 -3.46
C CYS A 147 7.04 3.46 -2.72
N PHE A 148 7.23 2.22 -3.22
CA PHE A 148 6.71 1.02 -2.55
C PHE A 148 7.37 0.81 -1.17
N LEU A 149 8.70 0.97 -1.05
CA LEU A 149 9.40 0.92 0.24
C LEU A 149 8.89 1.96 1.24
N SER A 150 8.76 3.22 0.79
CA SER A 150 8.19 4.30 1.58
C SER A 150 6.78 3.96 2.07
N THR A 151 5.96 3.41 1.17
CA THR A 151 4.58 3.00 1.44
C THR A 151 4.51 1.86 2.46
N VAL A 152 5.33 0.81 2.32
CA VAL A 152 5.41 -0.31 3.27
C VAL A 152 5.80 0.21 4.66
N SER A 153 6.82 1.07 4.73
CA SER A 153 7.26 1.67 5.97
C SER A 153 6.17 2.52 6.64
N HIS A 154 5.46 3.33 5.85
CA HIS A 154 4.31 4.12 6.31
C HIS A 154 3.17 3.23 6.83
N CYS A 155 2.76 2.24 6.04
CA CYS A 155 1.62 1.37 6.35
C CYS A 155 1.86 0.59 7.65
N LEU A 156 3.07 0.07 7.86
CA LEU A 156 3.43 -0.65 9.08
C LEU A 156 3.53 0.28 10.31
N GLN A 157 3.65 1.59 10.14
CA GLN A 157 3.64 2.56 11.24
C GLN A 157 2.25 3.15 11.51
N SER A 158 1.35 3.06 10.53
CA SER A 158 -0.04 3.52 10.66
C SER A 158 -0.82 2.70 11.71
N LYS A 159 -1.80 3.35 12.35
CA LYS A 159 -2.68 2.74 13.36
C LYS A 159 -4.14 2.86 12.94
N ASN A 160 -4.95 1.85 13.27
CA ASN A 160 -6.39 1.83 13.00
C ASN A 160 -6.74 2.06 11.51
N LYS A 161 -5.92 1.51 10.62
CA LYS A 161 -6.13 1.55 9.17
C LYS A 161 -6.08 0.14 8.60
N VAL A 162 -6.88 -0.10 7.57
CA VAL A 162 -6.66 -1.18 6.62
C VAL A 162 -5.99 -0.54 5.42
N ASN A 163 -4.75 -0.95 5.15
CA ASN A 163 -3.97 -0.42 4.03
C ASN A 163 -3.85 -1.51 2.96
N PHE A 164 -4.07 -1.10 1.73
CA PHE A 164 -3.91 -1.91 0.53
C PHE A 164 -2.79 -1.29 -0.29
N MET A 165 -1.82 -2.11 -0.67
CA MET A 165 -0.65 -1.67 -1.42
C MET A 165 -0.52 -2.57 -2.64
N ILE A 166 -0.41 -1.98 -3.83
CA ILE A 166 -0.08 -2.71 -5.05
C ILE A 166 1.40 -2.46 -5.37
N GLY A 167 2.17 -3.52 -5.49
CA GLY A 167 3.58 -3.45 -5.89
C GLY A 167 3.87 -4.47 -6.99
N SER A 168 4.78 -4.12 -7.91
CA SER A 168 5.15 -5.03 -8.99
C SER A 168 6.22 -6.03 -8.55
N LYS A 169 6.00 -7.31 -8.88
CA LYS A 169 7.00 -8.37 -8.70
C LYS A 169 8.04 -8.39 -9.80
N GLN A 170 7.73 -7.85 -10.97
CA GLN A 170 8.65 -7.82 -12.11
C GLN A 170 9.63 -6.65 -11.98
N PRO A 171 10.82 -6.73 -12.58
CA PRO A 171 11.70 -5.58 -12.70
C PRO A 171 11.04 -4.48 -13.53
N THR A 172 10.86 -3.30 -12.94
CA THR A 172 10.28 -2.13 -13.60
C THR A 172 11.15 -0.90 -13.36
N ALA A 173 10.93 0.17 -14.13
CA ALA A 173 11.70 1.40 -14.02
C ALA A 173 11.56 2.05 -12.63
N VAL A 174 12.65 2.65 -12.16
CA VAL A 174 12.70 3.46 -10.94
C VAL A 174 12.78 4.93 -11.32
N TYR A 175 11.76 5.71 -10.97
CA TYR A 175 11.61 7.09 -11.40
C TYR A 175 12.14 8.09 -10.38
N LEU A 176 12.01 7.76 -9.10
CA LEU A 176 12.33 8.68 -8.00
C LEU A 176 13.49 8.12 -7.18
N THR A 177 14.41 9.00 -6.76
CA THR A 177 15.36 8.69 -5.69
C THR A 177 14.62 8.44 -4.37
N PRO A 178 15.26 7.83 -3.34
CA PRO A 178 14.61 7.64 -2.04
C PRO A 178 14.10 8.94 -1.41
N GLY A 179 14.81 10.06 -1.56
CA GLY A 179 14.38 11.36 -1.05
C GLY A 179 13.16 11.93 -1.80
N GLU A 180 13.17 11.84 -3.14
CA GLU A 180 12.03 12.24 -3.97
C GLU A 180 10.80 11.37 -3.69
N ALA A 181 10.99 10.05 -3.57
CA ALA A 181 9.93 9.10 -3.23
C ALA A 181 9.32 9.37 -1.84
N ALA A 182 10.14 9.72 -0.85
CA ALA A 182 9.65 10.13 0.47
C ALA A 182 8.71 11.34 0.36
N THR A 183 9.15 12.37 -0.36
CA THR A 183 8.39 13.61 -0.58
C THR A 183 7.10 13.35 -1.37
N HIS A 184 7.18 12.53 -2.41
CA HIS A 184 6.05 12.17 -3.26
C HIS A 184 4.99 11.37 -2.50
N CYS A 185 5.39 10.32 -1.78
CA CYS A 185 4.49 9.52 -0.95
C CYS A 185 3.86 10.34 0.19
N GLN A 186 4.58 11.30 0.77
CA GLN A 186 4.01 12.19 1.79
C GLN A 186 2.89 13.08 1.22
N LYS A 187 3.07 13.58 -0.02
CA LYS A 187 2.06 14.40 -0.72
C LYS A 187 0.90 13.56 -1.27
N GLY A 188 1.13 12.29 -1.57
CA GLY A 188 0.17 11.35 -2.16
C GLY A 188 -0.05 11.53 -3.67
N ALA A 189 0.27 12.71 -4.21
CA ALA A 189 0.37 12.97 -5.65
C ALA A 189 1.40 14.08 -5.91
N SER A 190 2.02 14.12 -7.10
CA SER A 190 2.94 15.18 -7.49
C SER A 190 3.03 15.33 -9.01
N ILE A 191 3.36 16.54 -9.46
CA ILE A 191 3.74 16.81 -10.86
C ILE A 191 5.18 16.32 -11.06
N TRP A 192 5.40 15.53 -12.11
CA TRP A 192 6.71 15.01 -12.49
C TRP A 192 7.33 15.89 -13.57
N LYS A 193 8.12 16.87 -13.10
CA LYS A 193 8.76 17.88 -13.96
C LYS A 193 9.66 17.27 -15.04
N PHE A 194 10.32 16.15 -14.75
CA PHE A 194 11.20 15.47 -15.70
C PHE A 194 10.46 14.89 -16.92
N ALA A 195 9.13 14.70 -16.82
CA ALA A 195 8.29 14.17 -17.90
C ALA A 195 7.28 15.22 -18.41
N SER A 196 7.40 16.49 -18.01
CA SER A 196 6.47 17.58 -18.37
C SER A 196 7.18 18.65 -19.21
N SER A 197 6.42 19.39 -20.02
CA SER A 197 6.85 20.61 -20.73
C SER A 197 6.04 21.83 -20.29
N GLY A 198 6.43 23.02 -20.76
CA GLY A 198 5.66 24.27 -20.52
C GLY A 198 5.77 24.86 -19.11
N GLY A 199 6.62 24.31 -18.23
CA GLY A 199 6.85 24.83 -16.89
C GLY A 199 5.59 24.85 -16.01
N ASP A 200 5.39 25.95 -15.28
CA ASP A 200 4.24 26.13 -14.39
C ASP A 200 3.01 26.78 -15.10
N GLY A 201 3.06 26.98 -16.42
CA GLY A 201 1.95 27.53 -17.22
C GLY A 201 0.75 26.56 -17.37
N GLU A 202 -0.31 26.97 -18.06
CA GLU A 202 -1.41 26.04 -18.37
C GLU A 202 -0.94 24.92 -19.31
N ALA A 203 -1.40 23.70 -19.05
CA ALA A 203 -1.08 22.52 -19.85
C ALA A 203 -2.18 22.30 -20.88
N ASP A 204 -1.80 21.98 -22.11
CA ASP A 204 -2.74 21.63 -23.18
C ASP A 204 -3.26 20.18 -22.97
N VAL A 205 -2.43 19.32 -22.38
CA VAL A 205 -2.80 17.94 -22.00
C VAL A 205 -2.20 17.55 -20.66
N VAL A 206 -2.95 16.79 -19.86
CA VAL A 206 -2.51 16.24 -18.58
C VAL A 206 -2.54 14.71 -18.61
N PHE A 207 -1.40 14.07 -18.39
CA PHE A 207 -1.31 12.63 -18.18
C PHE A 207 -1.21 12.29 -16.69
N VAL A 208 -1.92 11.26 -16.26
CA VAL A 208 -1.99 10.84 -14.86
C VAL A 208 -1.55 9.40 -14.67
N GLY A 209 -0.33 9.20 -14.18
CA GLY A 209 0.21 7.89 -13.81
C GLY A 209 -0.29 7.41 -12.45
N VAL A 210 -0.72 6.15 -12.37
CA VAL A 210 -1.18 5.51 -11.13
C VAL A 210 -0.71 4.05 -11.10
N GLY A 211 0.03 3.66 -10.08
CA GLY A 211 0.64 2.32 -10.05
C GLY A 211 1.76 2.16 -11.07
N VAL A 212 2.38 0.98 -11.11
CA VAL A 212 3.64 0.77 -11.81
C VAL A 212 3.46 0.79 -13.34
N GLU A 213 2.54 -0.02 -13.86
CA GLU A 213 2.38 -0.25 -15.30
C GLU A 213 1.83 0.98 -16.03
N ILE A 214 0.77 1.61 -15.49
CA ILE A 214 0.19 2.83 -16.10
C ILE A 214 1.20 3.98 -16.06
N THR A 215 1.96 4.11 -14.98
CA THR A 215 3.00 5.15 -14.90
C THR A 215 4.07 4.94 -15.95
N PHE A 216 4.46 3.69 -16.23
CA PHE A 216 5.41 3.38 -17.29
C PHE A 216 4.92 3.83 -18.66
N GLU A 217 3.70 3.44 -19.04
CA GLU A 217 3.11 3.83 -20.32
C GLU A 217 2.97 5.35 -20.44
N ILE A 218 2.59 6.04 -19.36
CA ILE A 218 2.43 7.50 -19.37
C ILE A 218 3.75 8.24 -19.50
N VAL A 219 4.80 7.79 -18.81
CA VAL A 219 6.13 8.39 -18.96
C VAL A 219 6.64 8.20 -20.39
N LYS A 220 6.40 7.03 -21.00
CA LYS A 220 6.79 6.76 -22.39
C LYS A 220 5.97 7.51 -23.42
N ALA A 221 4.65 7.62 -23.20
CA ALA A 221 3.79 8.45 -24.04
C ALA A 221 4.20 9.93 -23.97
N ALA A 222 4.52 10.44 -22.78
CA ALA A 222 5.02 11.81 -22.63
C ALA A 222 6.34 12.01 -23.35
N GLU A 223 7.31 11.09 -23.19
CA GLU A 223 8.60 11.14 -23.88
C GLU A 223 8.45 11.22 -25.41
N LEU A 224 7.60 10.36 -26.00
CA LEU A 224 7.32 10.37 -27.44
C LEU A 224 6.62 11.65 -27.88
N LEU A 225 5.62 12.12 -27.12
CA LEU A 225 4.86 13.30 -27.47
C LEU A 225 5.72 14.57 -27.45
N LEU A 226 6.65 14.67 -26.49
CA LEU A 226 7.61 15.77 -26.41
C LEU A 226 8.60 15.78 -27.59
N GLN A 227 8.87 14.63 -28.21
CA GLN A 227 9.70 14.53 -29.42
C GLN A 227 8.91 14.85 -30.70
N MET A 228 7.66 14.37 -30.78
CA MET A 228 6.84 14.47 -31.99
C MET A 228 6.08 15.80 -32.12
N ALA A 229 5.73 16.43 -30.99
CA ALA A 229 4.95 17.66 -30.93
C ALA A 229 5.51 18.58 -29.82
N PRO A 230 6.68 19.20 -30.02
CA PRO A 230 7.38 19.97 -28.99
C PRO A 230 6.63 21.22 -28.52
N ASP A 231 5.73 21.76 -29.35
CA ASP A 231 4.91 22.93 -29.02
C ASP A 231 3.75 22.60 -28.07
N LEU A 232 3.42 21.32 -27.88
CA LEU A 232 2.35 20.89 -26.99
C LEU A 232 2.82 20.91 -25.53
N ARG A 233 2.09 21.63 -24.66
CA ARG A 233 2.40 21.71 -23.23
C ARG A 233 1.81 20.50 -22.50
N VAL A 234 2.65 19.53 -22.20
CA VAL A 234 2.28 18.27 -21.54
C VAL A 234 2.59 18.36 -20.05
N ARG A 235 1.61 18.04 -19.21
CA ARG A 235 1.80 17.89 -17.75
C ARG A 235 1.63 16.44 -17.33
N VAL A 236 2.66 15.88 -16.70
CA VAL A 236 2.60 14.54 -16.11
C VAL A 236 2.41 14.65 -14.59
N VAL A 237 1.35 14.04 -14.10
CA VAL A 237 1.03 13.91 -12.67
C VAL A 237 1.12 12.44 -12.31
N ASN A 238 1.75 12.13 -11.17
CA ASN A 238 1.67 10.80 -10.59
C ASN A 238 0.83 10.83 -9.31
N VAL A 239 0.01 9.79 -9.10
CA VAL A 239 -0.80 9.60 -7.89
C VAL A 239 -0.45 8.25 -7.26
N THR A 240 -0.02 8.29 -6.00
CA THR A 240 0.35 7.10 -5.21
C THR A 240 -0.62 6.82 -4.06
N ASP A 241 -1.29 7.83 -3.50
CA ASP A 241 -2.35 7.65 -2.50
C ASP A 241 -3.68 8.16 -3.07
N LEU A 242 -4.60 7.25 -3.42
CA LEU A 242 -5.88 7.63 -4.01
C LEU A 242 -6.75 8.46 -3.07
N TYR A 243 -6.48 8.45 -1.76
CA TYR A 243 -7.24 9.23 -0.79
C TYR A 243 -7.10 10.75 -1.01
N VAL A 244 -6.00 11.20 -1.64
CA VAL A 244 -5.79 12.63 -1.94
C VAL A 244 -6.70 13.16 -3.03
N LEU A 245 -7.28 12.27 -3.85
CA LEU A 245 -8.22 12.62 -4.92
C LEU A 245 -9.67 12.74 -4.42
N ARG A 246 -9.94 12.39 -3.16
CA ARG A 246 -11.28 12.53 -2.60
C ARG A 246 -11.64 14.02 -2.59
N ALA A 247 -12.70 14.36 -3.32
CA ALA A 247 -13.30 15.69 -3.26
C ALA A 247 -13.50 16.08 -1.79
N ARG A 248 -13.14 17.32 -1.42
CA ARG A 248 -13.53 17.93 -0.15
C ARG A 248 -15.06 18.10 -0.16
N GLY A 249 -15.79 17.01 0.00
CA GLY A 249 -17.22 17.03 0.24
C GLY A 249 -17.45 17.70 1.60
N THR A 250 -18.35 18.67 1.60
CA THR A 250 -18.88 19.40 2.75
C THR A 250 -18.96 18.50 3.99
N PRO A 251 -18.49 18.94 5.17
CA PRO A 251 -18.69 18.16 6.38
C PRO A 251 -20.20 17.89 6.56
N PRO A 252 -20.60 16.67 6.99
CA PRO A 252 -21.99 16.45 7.35
C PRO A 252 -22.40 17.50 8.40
N PRO A 253 -23.66 18.00 8.39
CA PRO A 253 -24.08 18.98 9.37
C PRO A 253 -23.75 18.44 10.76
N ARG A 254 -23.01 19.22 11.56
CA ARG A 254 -22.84 18.90 12.98
C ARG A 254 -24.24 18.74 13.56
N PRO A 255 -24.55 17.65 14.26
CA PRO A 255 -25.81 17.57 14.98
C PRO A 255 -25.83 18.74 15.97
N ASP A 256 -26.77 19.66 15.77
CA ASP A 256 -27.09 20.69 16.74
C ASP A 256 -27.68 20.00 17.97
N PRO A 257 -27.00 20.04 19.14
CA PRO A 257 -27.51 19.43 20.37
C PRO A 257 -28.89 19.96 20.76
N ARG A 258 -29.29 21.14 20.25
CA ARG A 258 -30.57 21.78 20.56
C ARG A 258 -31.76 21.23 19.79
N ARG A 259 -31.55 20.39 18.75
CA ARG A 259 -32.64 19.73 18.01
C ARG A 259 -33.09 18.40 18.62
N LEU A 260 -32.36 17.84 19.58
CA LEU A 260 -32.72 16.57 20.23
C LEU A 260 -33.78 16.73 21.35
N CYS A 261 -34.03 17.95 21.85
CA CYS A 261 -34.95 18.18 22.97
C CYS A 261 -36.35 18.65 22.56
N ARG A 262 -36.78 18.47 21.29
CA ARG A 262 -38.12 18.93 20.86
C ARG A 262 -39.12 17.85 20.49
N HIS A 263 -38.74 16.59 20.29
CA HIS A 263 -39.70 15.51 20.06
C HIS A 263 -39.28 14.25 20.83
N VAL A 264 -39.93 14.09 21.99
CA VAL A 264 -39.94 12.96 22.94
C VAL A 264 -38.72 12.85 23.85
#